data_AF-Q5C0I2-F1
#
_entry.id   AF-Q5C0I2-F1
#
_cell.length_a   1.000
_cell.length_b   1.000
_cell.length_c   1.000
_cell.angle_alpha   90.00
_cell.angle_beta   90.00
_cell.angle_gamma   90.00
#
_symmetry.space_group_name_H-M   'P 1'
#
loop_
_entity.id
_entity.type
_entity.pdbx_description
1 polymer ?
#
loop_
_entity_poly.entity_id
_entity_poly.type
_entity_poly.pdbx_seq_one_letter_code
_entity_poly.pdbx_strand_id
1 'polypeptide(L)'
;MTVWGEENETNAYSNLFDLYPDGTFACVSDSYDIWNACSNIWGEALRDKVINRRGTVVIRPDSGDPTVILSKVLDILGAKFGYTINSKGYKVLPPCIRVIQGDGVSLESLDPILSSIKIAGWSAENVSFGSGGALLQRLNRDTQKCAFKSSFAVVNGHEIQVFKHPITDPQKTSKKGRL
;
A
#
# COMPACT_ATOMS: atom_id res chain seq x y z
N MET A 1 16.91 -5.95 -10.11
CA MET A 1 17.04 -7.40 -9.85
C MET A 1 17.29 -8.15 -11.13
N THR A 2 16.35 -8.15 -12.08
CA THR A 2 16.41 -8.93 -13.33
C THR A 2 17.66 -8.76 -14.21
N VAL A 3 18.37 -7.63 -14.14
CA VAL A 3 19.66 -7.43 -14.86
C VAL A 3 20.75 -8.42 -14.46
N TRP A 4 20.65 -9.04 -13.28
CA TRP A 4 21.59 -10.07 -12.82
C TRP A 4 21.23 -11.48 -13.34
N GLY A 5 20.04 -11.65 -13.92
CA GLY A 5 19.48 -12.96 -14.29
C GLY A 5 18.92 -13.73 -13.09
N GLU A 6 18.05 -14.69 -13.38
CA GLU A 6 17.32 -15.48 -12.37
C GLU A 6 18.27 -16.29 -11.47
N GLU A 7 19.28 -16.93 -12.06
CA GLU A 7 20.29 -17.71 -11.34
C GLU A 7 21.08 -16.91 -10.29
N ASN A 8 21.13 -15.57 -10.44
CA ASN A 8 21.85 -14.68 -9.55
C ASN A 8 20.94 -13.80 -8.69
N GLU A 9 19.66 -14.16 -8.53
CA GLU A 9 18.71 -13.36 -7.74
C GLU A 9 19.22 -13.15 -6.29
N THR A 10 19.73 -14.19 -5.64
CA THR A 10 20.36 -14.11 -4.31
C THR A 10 21.52 -13.11 -4.27
N ASN A 11 22.37 -13.09 -5.31
CA ASN A 11 23.50 -12.16 -5.41
C ASN A 11 23.02 -10.72 -5.59
N ALA A 12 21.99 -10.51 -6.41
CA ALA A 12 21.38 -9.20 -6.60
C ALA A 12 20.78 -8.66 -5.29
N TYR A 13 20.15 -9.51 -4.50
CA TYR A 13 19.62 -9.15 -3.18
C TYR A 13 20.73 -8.89 -2.17
N SER A 14 21.77 -9.74 -2.15
CA SER A 14 22.94 -9.57 -1.27
C SER A 14 23.65 -8.24 -1.52
N ASN A 15 23.76 -7.81 -2.78
CA ASN A 15 24.40 -6.55 -3.16
C ASN A 15 23.70 -5.31 -2.55
N LEU A 16 22.41 -5.40 -2.18
CA LEU A 16 21.72 -4.30 -1.50
C LEU A 16 22.30 -4.01 -0.10
N PHE A 17 22.85 -5.00 0.57
CA PHE A 17 23.48 -4.80 1.88
C PHE A 17 24.78 -4.00 1.78
N ASP A 18 25.50 -4.13 0.67
CA ASP A 18 26.73 -3.38 0.42
C ASP A 18 26.43 -1.94 -0.01
N LEU A 19 25.38 -1.75 -0.82
CA LEU A 19 24.93 -0.42 -1.26
C LEU A 19 24.30 0.40 -0.12
N TYR A 20 23.53 -0.28 0.74
CA TYR A 20 22.86 0.33 1.87
C TYR A 20 23.34 -0.38 3.13
N PRO A 21 24.49 -0.01 3.72
CA PRO A 21 25.04 -0.71 4.89
C PRO A 21 24.11 -0.61 6.11
N ASP A 22 23.39 0.48 6.25
CA ASP A 22 22.50 0.77 7.37
C ASP A 22 21.16 1.34 6.91
N GLY A 23 20.21 1.44 7.83
CA GLY A 23 18.89 2.00 7.58
C GLY A 23 17.97 1.05 6.83
N THR A 24 16.86 1.60 6.34
CA THR A 24 15.78 0.82 5.74
C THR A 24 15.90 0.82 4.22
N PHE A 25 15.78 -0.35 3.59
CA PHE A 25 15.58 -0.46 2.15
C PHE A 25 14.42 -1.40 1.84
N ALA A 26 13.73 -1.13 0.74
CA ALA A 26 12.68 -2.00 0.21
C ALA A 26 13.19 -2.73 -1.03
N CYS A 27 12.86 -4.02 -1.15
CA CYS A 27 13.25 -4.85 -2.27
C CYS A 27 12.03 -5.53 -2.90
N VAL A 28 11.78 -5.23 -4.17
CA VAL A 28 10.85 -6.01 -5.00
C VAL A 28 11.36 -7.44 -5.05
N SER A 29 10.55 -8.39 -4.56
CA SER A 29 10.98 -9.77 -4.29
C SER A 29 10.18 -10.82 -5.05
N ASP A 30 9.45 -10.42 -6.08
CA ASP A 30 8.61 -11.28 -6.91
C ASP A 30 9.01 -11.19 -8.40
N SER A 31 10.30 -10.92 -8.67
CA SER A 31 10.80 -10.91 -10.05
C SER A 31 10.62 -12.27 -10.75
N TYR A 32 10.70 -13.37 -9.98
CA TYR A 32 10.52 -14.74 -10.48
C TYR A 32 9.55 -15.54 -9.59
N ASP A 33 9.86 -15.68 -8.30
CA ASP A 33 9.00 -16.39 -7.33
C ASP A 33 9.10 -15.76 -5.93
N ILE A 34 8.04 -15.08 -5.52
CA ILE A 34 7.93 -14.45 -4.20
C ILE A 34 8.05 -15.44 -3.04
N TRP A 35 7.62 -16.69 -3.24
CA TRP A 35 7.67 -17.71 -2.19
C TRP A 35 9.10 -18.15 -1.95
N ASN A 36 9.82 -18.50 -3.02
CA ASN A 36 11.25 -18.84 -2.96
C ASN A 36 12.09 -17.68 -2.42
N ALA A 37 11.83 -16.45 -2.89
CA ALA A 37 12.51 -15.26 -2.40
C ALA A 37 12.32 -15.09 -0.88
N CYS A 38 11.10 -15.22 -0.36
CA CYS A 38 10.83 -15.10 1.07
C CYS A 38 11.38 -16.28 1.89
N SER A 39 11.21 -17.52 1.42
CA SER A 39 11.53 -18.71 2.20
C SER A 39 13.01 -19.06 2.18
N ASN A 40 13.64 -19.03 1.01
CA ASN A 40 14.96 -19.61 0.79
C ASN A 40 16.03 -18.52 0.63
N ILE A 41 15.71 -17.39 0.00
CA ILE A 41 16.68 -16.31 -0.18
C ILE A 41 16.74 -15.44 1.07
N TRP A 42 15.68 -14.69 1.37
CA TRP A 42 15.60 -13.84 2.56
C TRP A 42 15.58 -14.67 3.85
N GLY A 43 14.77 -15.73 3.86
CA GLY A 43 14.54 -16.58 5.02
C GLY A 43 15.63 -17.58 5.35
N GLU A 44 16.60 -17.83 4.46
CA GLU A 44 17.73 -18.73 4.72
C GLU A 44 19.06 -18.10 4.27
N ALA A 45 19.33 -18.01 2.97
CA ALA A 45 20.64 -17.61 2.44
C ALA A 45 21.13 -16.24 2.93
N LEU A 46 20.22 -15.28 3.11
CA LEU A 46 20.50 -13.92 3.56
C LEU A 46 19.97 -13.64 4.97
N ARG A 47 19.42 -14.65 5.66
CA ARG A 47 18.73 -14.48 6.95
C ARG A 47 19.61 -13.81 8.00
N ASP A 48 20.86 -14.24 8.12
CA ASP A 48 21.79 -13.69 9.11
C ASP A 48 22.15 -12.23 8.80
N LYS A 49 22.24 -11.86 7.51
CA LYS A 49 22.43 -10.46 7.12
C LYS A 49 21.22 -9.60 7.48
N VAL A 50 20.01 -10.13 7.31
CA VAL A 50 18.77 -9.43 7.69
C VAL A 50 18.70 -9.21 9.21
N ILE A 51 18.93 -10.25 10.01
CA ILE A 51 18.80 -10.18 11.48
C ILE A 51 19.84 -9.26 12.11
N ASN A 52 21.07 -9.28 11.61
CA ASN A 52 22.17 -8.48 12.16
C ASN A 52 22.23 -7.06 11.60
N ARG A 53 21.29 -6.67 10.73
CA ARG A 53 21.27 -5.34 10.12
C ARG A 53 20.88 -4.26 11.13
N ARG A 54 21.59 -3.13 11.11
CA ARG A 54 21.15 -1.88 11.75
C ARG A 54 20.12 -1.15 10.87
N GLY A 55 18.90 -1.68 10.84
CA GLY A 55 17.83 -1.16 10.01
C GLY A 55 16.81 -2.25 9.68
N THR A 56 15.99 -2.00 8.66
CA THR A 56 14.90 -2.89 8.28
C THR A 56 14.97 -3.23 6.80
N VAL A 57 14.88 -4.52 6.48
CA VAL A 57 14.62 -4.99 5.12
C VAL A 57 13.11 -5.03 4.91
N VAL A 58 12.62 -4.35 3.88
CA VAL A 58 11.19 -4.33 3.54
C VAL A 58 10.95 -5.16 2.29
N ILE A 59 10.30 -6.31 2.44
CA ILE A 59 9.93 -7.19 1.34
C ILE A 59 8.77 -6.57 0.57
N ARG A 60 8.90 -6.46 -0.76
CA ARG A 60 7.86 -5.91 -1.63
C ARG A 60 7.38 -6.96 -2.65
N PRO A 61 6.24 -7.63 -2.41
CA PRO A 61 5.47 -8.22 -3.50
C PRO A 61 4.86 -7.12 -4.38
N ASP A 62 4.83 -7.34 -5.70
CA ASP A 62 4.35 -6.38 -6.70
C ASP A 62 3.49 -7.04 -7.80
N SER A 63 2.94 -8.22 -7.51
CA SER A 63 2.05 -8.98 -8.38
C SER A 63 1.15 -9.94 -7.60
N GLY A 64 0.05 -10.38 -8.23
CA GLY A 64 -0.94 -11.29 -7.64
C GLY A 64 -2.01 -10.60 -6.79
N ASP A 65 -2.95 -11.36 -6.24
CA ASP A 65 -4.01 -10.82 -5.37
C ASP A 65 -3.44 -10.40 -4.00
N PRO A 66 -3.42 -9.11 -3.65
CA PRO A 66 -2.83 -8.64 -2.40
C PRO A 66 -3.45 -9.27 -1.14
N THR A 67 -4.72 -9.68 -1.19
CA THR A 67 -5.40 -10.30 -0.04
C THR A 67 -4.83 -11.68 0.28
N VAL A 68 -4.38 -12.41 -0.74
CA VAL A 68 -3.79 -13.75 -0.64
C VAL A 68 -2.29 -13.66 -0.47
N ILE A 69 -1.63 -12.78 -1.23
CA ILE A 69 -0.17 -12.70 -1.25
C ILE A 69 0.37 -12.27 0.12
N LEU A 70 -0.20 -11.22 0.72
CA LEU A 70 0.35 -10.67 1.96
C LEU A 70 0.22 -11.62 3.15
N SER A 71 -0.91 -12.31 3.29
CA SER A 71 -1.09 -13.27 4.38
C SER A 71 -0.06 -14.41 4.28
N LYS A 72 0.14 -14.95 3.07
CA LYS A 72 1.12 -16.02 2.83
C LYS A 72 2.58 -15.56 2.98
N VAL A 73 2.92 -14.36 2.51
CA VAL A 73 4.25 -13.77 2.74
C VAL A 73 4.51 -13.61 4.23
N LEU A 74 3.56 -13.06 4.99
CA LEU A 74 3.71 -12.89 6.43
C LEU A 74 3.87 -14.23 7.15
N ASP A 75 3.12 -15.26 6.75
CA ASP A 75 3.26 -16.61 7.32
C ASP A 75 4.66 -17.21 7.06
N ILE A 76 5.18 -17.08 5.83
CA ILE A 76 6.52 -17.57 5.47
C ILE A 76 7.60 -16.83 6.28
N LEU A 77 7.53 -15.50 6.31
CA LEU A 77 8.48 -14.68 7.07
C LEU A 77 8.38 -14.98 8.57
N GLY A 78 7.16 -15.15 9.10
CA GLY A 78 6.91 -15.56 10.47
C GLY A 78 7.53 -16.91 10.82
N ALA A 79 7.47 -17.88 9.91
CA ALA A 79 8.09 -19.18 10.09
C ALA A 79 9.63 -19.12 10.07
N LYS A 80 10.23 -18.24 9.26
CA LYS A 80 11.70 -18.12 9.10
C LYS A 80 12.36 -17.21 10.14
N PHE A 81 11.69 -16.13 10.52
CA PHE A 81 12.22 -15.09 11.42
C PHE A 81 11.61 -15.13 12.83
N GLY A 82 10.51 -15.85 13.03
CA GLY A 82 9.72 -15.81 14.26
C GLY A 82 8.82 -14.57 14.31
N TYR A 83 8.12 -14.41 15.43
CA TYR A 83 7.27 -13.26 15.71
C TYR A 83 7.01 -13.12 17.22
N THR A 84 6.58 -11.94 17.63
CA THR A 84 6.01 -11.67 18.96
C THR A 84 4.50 -11.46 18.85
N ILE A 85 3.76 -11.63 19.94
CA ILE A 85 2.35 -11.24 20.02
C ILE A 85 2.25 -9.88 20.70
N ASN A 86 1.61 -8.90 20.06
CA ASN A 86 1.41 -7.58 20.65
C ASN A 86 0.27 -7.58 21.69
N SER A 87 0.06 -6.43 22.37
CA SER A 87 -0.99 -6.28 23.38
C SER A 87 -2.43 -6.47 22.87
N LYS A 88 -2.62 -6.51 21.55
CA LYS A 88 -3.92 -6.74 20.90
C LYS A 88 -4.11 -8.19 20.43
N GLY A 89 -3.14 -9.07 20.70
CA GLY A 89 -3.23 -10.49 20.33
C GLY A 89 -2.79 -10.81 18.89
N TYR A 90 -2.10 -9.90 18.21
CA TYR A 90 -1.66 -10.09 16.82
C TYR A 90 -0.15 -10.33 16.69
N LYS A 91 0.23 -11.15 15.71
CA LYS A 91 1.62 -11.47 15.39
C LYS A 91 2.35 -10.25 14.81
N VAL A 92 3.57 -10.00 15.27
CA VAL A 92 4.47 -8.93 14.82
C VAL A 92 5.83 -9.51 14.52
N LEU A 93 6.31 -9.29 13.30
CA LEU A 93 7.63 -9.69 12.84
C LEU A 93 8.75 -8.94 13.60
N PRO A 94 9.94 -9.53 13.73
CA PRO A 94 11.10 -8.85 14.30
C PRO A 94 11.37 -7.50 13.60
N PRO A 95 11.85 -6.47 14.30
CA PRO A 95 12.00 -5.12 13.73
C PRO A 95 12.88 -5.03 12.47
N CYS A 96 13.76 -6.01 12.25
CA CYS A 96 14.65 -6.07 11.09
C CYS A 96 13.94 -6.42 9.77
N ILE A 97 12.68 -6.87 9.79
CA ILE A 97 11.95 -7.24 8.57
C ILE A 97 10.49 -6.79 8.56
N ARG A 98 10.07 -6.17 7.45
CA ARG A 98 8.69 -5.69 7.22
C ARG A 98 8.26 -5.98 5.79
N VAL A 99 7.00 -5.70 5.48
CA VAL A 99 6.42 -5.88 4.13
C VAL A 99 5.85 -4.54 3.63
N ILE A 100 5.96 -4.29 2.33
CA ILE A 100 5.23 -3.21 1.64
C ILE A 100 4.48 -3.77 0.44
N GLN A 101 3.17 -3.56 0.38
CA GLN A 101 2.37 -3.87 -0.80
C GLN A 101 2.31 -2.66 -1.72
N GLY A 102 2.86 -2.77 -2.92
CA GLY A 102 2.84 -1.68 -3.92
C GLY A 102 1.81 -1.88 -5.04
N ASP A 103 1.46 -3.13 -5.33
CA ASP A 103 0.54 -3.48 -6.42
C ASP A 103 -0.91 -3.57 -5.94
N GLY A 104 -1.86 -3.20 -6.81
CA GLY A 104 -3.29 -3.35 -6.54
C GLY A 104 -3.87 -2.51 -5.38
N VAL A 105 -3.13 -1.52 -4.86
CA VAL A 105 -3.59 -0.70 -3.71
C VAL A 105 -4.43 0.50 -4.17
N SER A 106 -5.68 0.56 -3.72
CA SER A 106 -6.60 1.70 -3.83
C SER A 106 -7.38 1.89 -2.53
N LEU A 107 -8.19 2.96 -2.43
CA LEU A 107 -9.05 3.17 -1.26
C LEU A 107 -9.98 1.97 -1.01
N GLU A 108 -10.51 1.39 -2.09
CA GLU A 108 -11.45 0.27 -2.04
C GLU A 108 -10.78 -1.07 -1.71
N SER A 109 -9.51 -1.26 -2.09
CA SER A 109 -8.81 -2.52 -1.83
C SER A 109 -8.14 -2.58 -0.45
N LEU A 110 -7.93 -1.45 0.22
CA LEU A 110 -7.30 -1.44 1.55
C LEU A 110 -8.10 -2.24 2.60
N ASP A 111 -9.42 -2.08 2.65
CA ASP A 111 -10.27 -2.79 3.61
C ASP A 111 -10.20 -4.32 3.47
N PRO A 112 -10.40 -4.92 2.29
CA PRO A 112 -10.26 -6.37 2.14
C PRO A 112 -8.84 -6.87 2.41
N ILE A 113 -7.80 -6.10 2.06
CA ILE A 113 -6.41 -6.46 2.35
C ILE A 113 -6.13 -6.47 3.85
N LEU A 114 -6.48 -5.40 4.57
CA LEU A 114 -6.30 -5.33 6.02
C LEU A 114 -7.13 -6.40 6.75
N SER A 115 -8.32 -6.71 6.22
CA SER A 115 -9.16 -7.78 6.74
C SER A 115 -8.50 -9.15 6.59
N SER A 116 -7.85 -9.45 5.46
CA SER A 116 -7.16 -10.74 5.27
C SER A 116 -5.97 -10.88 6.21
N ILE A 117 -5.17 -9.82 6.39
CA ILE A 117 -4.05 -9.78 7.36
C ILE A 117 -4.56 -10.03 8.78
N LYS A 118 -5.65 -9.37 9.16
CA LYS A 118 -6.28 -9.51 10.48
C LYS A 118 -6.80 -10.94 10.70
N ILE A 119 -7.46 -11.53 9.71
CA ILE A 119 -7.98 -12.92 9.78
C ILE A 119 -6.83 -13.92 9.94
N ALA A 120 -5.69 -13.68 9.28
CA ALA A 120 -4.49 -14.50 9.42
C ALA A 120 -3.76 -14.31 10.78
N GLY A 121 -4.26 -13.42 11.64
CA GLY A 121 -3.72 -13.16 12.97
C GLY A 121 -2.48 -12.27 12.98
N TRP A 122 -2.21 -11.56 11.88
CA TRP A 122 -1.06 -10.64 11.76
C TRP A 122 -1.45 -9.20 12.11
N SER A 123 -0.50 -8.46 12.69
CA SER A 123 -0.67 -7.03 12.97
C SER A 123 -0.45 -6.19 11.72
N ALA A 124 -1.21 -5.11 11.57
CA ALA A 124 -0.97 -4.09 10.55
C ALA A 124 0.39 -3.39 10.72
N GLU A 125 1.04 -3.48 11.89
CA GLU A 125 2.41 -2.98 12.13
C GLU A 125 3.46 -3.60 11.19
N ASN A 126 3.15 -4.76 10.59
CA ASN A 126 4.06 -5.47 9.70
C ASN A 126 4.05 -4.91 8.28
N VAL A 127 3.01 -4.15 7.90
CA VAL A 127 2.71 -3.85 6.51
C VAL A 127 2.57 -2.35 6.29
N SER A 128 3.19 -1.86 5.22
CA SER A 128 2.95 -0.54 4.65
C SER A 128 2.38 -0.68 3.24
N PHE A 129 1.82 0.39 2.69
CA PHE A 129 1.17 0.38 1.38
C PHE A 129 1.71 1.49 0.49
N GLY A 130 2.07 1.14 -0.75
CA GLY A 130 2.33 2.07 -1.83
C GLY A 130 1.16 2.09 -2.79
N SER A 131 0.72 3.27 -3.23
CA SER A 131 -0.31 3.40 -4.26
C SER A 131 0.09 4.49 -5.25
N GLY A 132 0.12 4.12 -6.53
CA GLY A 132 0.45 5.02 -7.63
C GLY A 132 -0.81 5.58 -8.29
N GLY A 133 -1.20 4.98 -9.42
CA GLY A 133 -2.30 5.47 -10.25
C GLY A 133 -3.64 5.57 -9.51
N ALA A 134 -3.95 4.65 -8.59
CA ALA A 134 -5.19 4.73 -7.82
C ALA A 134 -5.25 5.93 -6.87
N LEU A 135 -4.12 6.29 -6.27
CA LEU A 135 -4.00 7.43 -5.37
C LEU A 135 -4.00 8.76 -6.12
N LEU A 136 -3.26 8.84 -7.23
CA LEU A 136 -2.95 10.12 -7.88
C LEU A 136 -3.73 10.38 -9.17
N GLN A 137 -4.22 9.35 -9.86
CA GLN A 137 -4.75 9.47 -11.22
C GLN A 137 -6.18 8.95 -11.40
N ARG A 138 -6.64 8.00 -10.57
CA ARG A 138 -8.01 7.45 -10.64
C ARG A 138 -9.03 8.29 -9.87
N LEU A 139 -8.83 9.61 -9.86
CA LEU A 139 -9.73 10.60 -9.27
C LEU A 139 -10.18 11.56 -10.36
N ASN A 140 -11.41 12.05 -10.28
CA ASN A 140 -11.93 13.06 -11.20
C ASN A 140 -12.77 14.11 -10.47
N ARG A 141 -13.18 15.15 -11.20
CA ARG A 141 -13.97 16.28 -10.65
C ARG A 141 -15.22 15.80 -9.90
N ASP A 142 -15.85 14.73 -10.35
CA ASP A 142 -17.08 14.20 -9.77
C ASP A 142 -16.84 13.41 -8.49
N THR A 143 -15.62 12.90 -8.25
CA THR A 143 -15.26 12.20 -7.00
C THR A 143 -15.59 13.04 -5.76
N GLN A 144 -15.33 14.35 -5.81
CA GLN A 144 -15.68 15.31 -4.74
C GLN A 144 -16.83 16.25 -5.16
N LYS A 145 -17.50 15.96 -6.28
CA LYS A 145 -18.55 16.79 -6.87
C LYS A 145 -18.14 18.27 -7.02
N CYS A 146 -16.88 18.53 -7.33
CA CYS A 146 -16.35 19.89 -7.49
C CYS A 146 -17.14 20.62 -8.59
N ALA A 147 -17.78 21.74 -8.25
CA ALA A 147 -18.64 22.46 -9.17
C ALA A 147 -18.65 23.97 -8.90
N PHE A 148 -18.62 24.75 -9.97
CA PHE A 148 -18.85 26.19 -9.94
C PHE A 148 -20.26 26.49 -10.46
N LYS A 149 -21.04 27.31 -9.76
CA LYS A 149 -22.41 27.71 -10.11
C LYS A 149 -22.65 29.15 -9.66
N SER A 150 -23.31 29.95 -10.50
CA SER A 150 -23.82 31.26 -10.07
C SER A 150 -24.95 31.07 -9.05
N SER A 151 -24.85 31.76 -7.92
CA SER A 151 -25.90 31.80 -6.89
C SER A 151 -26.63 33.15 -6.83
N PHE A 152 -26.09 34.20 -7.47
CA PHE A 152 -26.53 35.58 -7.35
C PHE A 152 -26.20 36.38 -8.60
N ALA A 153 -27.08 37.30 -8.99
CA ALA A 153 -26.85 38.25 -10.06
C ALA A 153 -27.46 39.62 -9.73
N VAL A 154 -26.91 40.68 -10.31
CA VAL A 154 -27.53 42.02 -10.34
C VAL A 154 -27.95 42.31 -11.77
N VAL A 155 -29.24 42.51 -12.00
CA VAL A 155 -29.80 42.82 -13.32
C VAL A 155 -30.55 44.13 -13.22
N ASN A 156 -30.11 45.15 -13.98
CA ASN A 156 -30.67 46.51 -13.93
C ASN A 156 -30.72 47.10 -12.50
N GLY A 157 -29.68 46.84 -11.70
CA GLY A 157 -29.62 47.30 -10.30
C GLY A 157 -30.43 46.48 -9.30
N HIS A 158 -31.17 45.46 -9.73
CA HIS A 158 -31.92 44.56 -8.85
C HIS A 158 -31.17 43.28 -8.56
N GLU A 159 -31.11 42.90 -7.28
CA GLU A 159 -30.53 41.65 -6.82
C GLU A 159 -31.47 40.46 -7.09
N ILE A 160 -30.94 39.39 -7.67
CA ILE A 160 -31.69 38.17 -7.99
C ILE A 160 -30.93 36.95 -7.47
N GLN A 161 -31.64 36.07 -6.76
CA GLN A 161 -31.12 34.75 -6.40
C GLN A 161 -31.20 33.80 -7.58
N VAL A 162 -30.06 33.27 -8.01
CA VAL A 162 -29.96 32.34 -9.13
C VAL A 162 -29.63 30.94 -8.59
N PHE A 163 -30.25 29.90 -9.13
CA PHE A 163 -29.90 28.52 -8.81
C PHE A 163 -30.46 27.53 -9.84
N LYS A 164 -29.92 26.32 -9.83
CA LYS A 164 -30.51 25.16 -10.52
C LYS A 164 -31.14 24.19 -9.53
N HIS A 165 -32.24 23.56 -9.93
CA HIS A 165 -32.92 22.51 -9.19
C HIS A 165 -33.50 21.47 -10.17
N PRO A 166 -32.68 20.58 -10.73
CA PRO A 166 -33.15 19.61 -11.71
C PRO A 166 -33.96 18.51 -11.02
N ILE A 167 -35.19 18.30 -11.49
CA ILE A 167 -36.15 17.32 -10.91
C ILE A 167 -35.61 15.89 -10.98
N THR A 168 -34.85 15.57 -12.03
CA THR A 168 -34.28 14.23 -12.25
C THR A 168 -33.01 13.94 -11.44
N ASP A 169 -32.41 14.94 -10.78
CA ASP A 169 -31.21 14.76 -9.96
C ASP A 169 -31.16 15.80 -8.83
N PRO A 170 -31.92 15.60 -7.74
CA PRO A 170 -31.99 16.56 -6.63
C PRO A 170 -30.63 16.87 -5.99
N GLN A 171 -29.63 15.98 -6.10
CA GLN A 171 -28.28 16.20 -5.58
C GLN A 171 -27.53 17.31 -6.31
N LYS A 172 -27.98 17.71 -7.52
CA LYS A 172 -27.41 18.82 -8.29
C LYS A 172 -28.06 20.18 -7.99
N THR A 173 -28.86 20.28 -6.94
CA THR A 173 -29.41 21.57 -6.46
C THR A 173 -28.28 22.48 -5.98
N SER A 174 -28.20 23.69 -6.52
CA SER A 174 -27.19 24.68 -6.09
C SER A 174 -27.73 25.60 -5.00
N LYS A 175 -26.82 26.20 -4.22
CA LYS A 175 -27.16 27.26 -3.25
C LYS A 175 -27.69 28.51 -3.96
N LYS A 176 -28.37 29.38 -3.20
CA LYS A 176 -29.08 30.59 -3.66
C LYS A 176 -28.58 31.82 -2.90
N GLY A 177 -28.45 32.94 -3.59
CA GLY A 177 -28.06 34.22 -3.00
C GLY A 177 -26.57 34.34 -2.69
N ARG A 178 -26.22 35.35 -1.89
CA ARG A 178 -24.88 35.56 -1.35
C ARG A 178 -24.62 34.51 -0.26
N LEU A 179 -23.42 33.92 -0.25
CA LEU A 179 -23.02 32.82 0.64
C LEU A 179 -22.01 33.27 1.69
#